data_AF-A0A973TDA5-F1
#
_entry.id   AF-A0A973TDA5-F1
#
_cell.length_a   1.000
_cell.length_b   1.000
_cell.length_c   1.000
_cell.angle_alpha   90.00
_cell.angle_beta   90.00
_cell.angle_gamma   90.00
#
_symmetry.space_group_name_H-M   'P 1'
#
loop_
_entity.id
_entity.type
_entity.pdbx_description
1 polymer ?
#
loop_
_entity_poly.entity_id
_entity_poly.type
_entity_poly.pdbx_seq_one_letter_code
_entity_poly.pdbx_strand_id
1 'polypeptide(L)'
;VGVGALGAQRPAFAGTHPNPLPQAEEVELALRLGLRLVRGMREGAALRISAARAQAPFRDLDDLVHRANLDRPTLDLLAEAGALRGLAGHRHRARWQSAGTEKQLPLFAGTQAREERRIAIPPPSAFENTHTDYATVGLTLDAHPVSLVRRQLRERRYRRSNEIAALDNGRHARFAGLVLLRQRPQTASGVTFMTLEDEAGMVNVVVWAQLAERQRRVFLESRLLGIEGRLECEQGVRHLIARRLEDLTPLLSGLSTVSRDFH
;
A
#
# COMPACT_ATOMS: atom_id res chain seq x y z
N VAL A 1 29.88 -9.35 -22.76
CA VAL A 1 30.51 -10.69 -22.70
C VAL A 1 31.53 -10.60 -21.58
N GLY A 2 31.18 -10.98 -20.35
CA GLY A 2 31.52 -12.31 -19.78
C GLY A 2 33.03 -12.36 -19.46
N VAL A 3 33.56 -12.81 -18.32
CA VAL A 3 33.13 -13.68 -17.22
C VAL A 3 34.19 -13.46 -16.12
N GLY A 4 33.85 -13.44 -14.83
CA GLY A 4 34.22 -14.57 -13.96
C GLY A 4 34.88 -14.10 -12.66
N ALA A 5 34.16 -14.31 -11.56
CA ALA A 5 34.57 -13.96 -10.21
C ALA A 5 35.72 -14.85 -9.71
N LEU A 6 36.72 -14.22 -9.06
CA LEU A 6 37.76 -14.91 -8.30
C LEU A 6 37.14 -15.62 -7.10
N GLY A 7 37.52 -16.89 -6.94
CA GLY A 7 37.21 -17.69 -5.77
C GLY A 7 37.98 -17.20 -4.55
N ALA A 8 37.26 -17.06 -3.43
CA ALA A 8 37.85 -17.03 -2.10
C ALA A 8 37.63 -18.41 -1.47
N GLN A 9 38.71 -19.18 -1.37
CA GLN A 9 38.76 -20.44 -0.63
C GLN A 9 38.53 -20.19 0.86
N ARG A 10 37.56 -20.91 1.43
CA ARG A 10 37.42 -21.06 2.89
C ARG A 10 38.37 -22.17 3.35
N PRO A 11 39.07 -22.03 4.48
CA PRO A 11 39.93 -23.10 4.98
C PRO A 11 39.07 -24.29 5.44
N ALA A 12 39.51 -25.48 5.05
CA ALA A 12 38.94 -26.75 5.46
C ALA A 12 39.35 -27.05 6.91
N PHE A 13 38.37 -27.14 7.81
CA PHE A 13 38.52 -27.88 9.06
C PHE A 13 37.94 -29.27 8.86
N ALA A 14 38.83 -30.25 8.81
CA ALA A 14 38.49 -31.67 8.86
C ALA A 14 38.12 -32.03 10.31
N GLY A 15 36.83 -32.32 10.52
CA GLY A 15 36.30 -32.88 11.75
C GLY A 15 35.14 -33.79 11.42
N THR A 16 35.35 -35.10 11.55
CA THR A 16 34.35 -36.16 11.36
C THR A 16 33.25 -36.03 12.42
N HIS A 17 32.07 -35.55 12.02
CA HIS A 17 30.83 -35.66 12.80
C HIS A 17 29.76 -36.37 11.98
N PRO A 18 29.13 -37.45 12.51
CA PRO A 18 28.04 -38.12 11.83
C PRO A 18 26.71 -37.48 12.26
N ASN A 19 26.28 -36.42 11.59
CA ASN A 19 24.86 -36.12 11.38
C ASN A 19 24.71 -34.94 10.41
N PRO A 20 23.87 -35.04 9.35
CA PRO A 20 23.43 -33.85 8.65
C PRO A 20 22.63 -32.99 9.64
N LEU A 21 23.01 -31.73 9.81
CA LEU A 21 22.16 -30.76 10.50
C LEU A 21 20.79 -30.76 9.79
N PRO A 22 19.66 -30.81 10.51
CA PRO A 22 18.36 -30.67 9.88
C PRO A 22 18.37 -29.36 9.09
N GLN A 23 17.97 -29.45 7.83
CA GLN A 23 17.74 -28.27 6.99
C GLN A 23 16.81 -27.36 7.78
N ALA A 24 17.29 -26.19 8.20
CA ALA A 24 16.42 -25.20 8.80
C ALA A 24 15.34 -24.91 7.77
N GLU A 25 14.09 -25.29 8.06
CA GLU A 25 12.95 -24.79 7.31
C GLU A 25 13.13 -23.28 7.25
N GLU A 26 13.28 -22.73 6.04
CA GLU A 26 13.33 -21.28 5.85
C GLU A 26 11.99 -20.74 6.34
N VAL A 27 11.95 -20.33 7.61
CA VAL A 27 10.79 -19.67 8.18
C VAL A 27 10.65 -18.37 7.42
N GLU A 28 9.65 -18.30 6.53
CA GLU A 28 9.34 -17.09 5.80
C GLU A 28 8.93 -16.00 6.80
N LEU A 29 9.86 -15.12 7.13
CA LEU A 29 9.63 -14.02 8.04
C LEU A 29 8.82 -12.94 7.31
N ALA A 30 7.61 -12.66 7.82
CA ALA A 30 6.72 -11.66 7.25
C ALA A 30 6.29 -10.63 8.29
N LEU A 31 6.27 -9.36 7.91
CA LEU A 31 5.59 -8.30 8.66
C LEU A 31 4.10 -8.34 8.36
N ARG A 32 3.26 -8.30 9.40
CA ARG A 32 1.80 -8.31 9.27
C ARG A 32 1.23 -6.98 9.74
N LEU A 33 0.32 -6.43 8.95
CA LEU A 33 -0.43 -5.24 9.30
C LEU A 33 -1.46 -5.56 10.39
N GLY A 34 -1.57 -4.69 11.39
CA GLY A 34 -2.55 -4.84 12.47
C GLY A 34 -3.93 -4.34 12.05
N LEU A 35 -4.99 -4.97 12.56
CA LEU A 35 -6.40 -4.61 12.29
C LEU A 35 -6.74 -3.16 12.69
N ARG A 36 -5.98 -2.55 13.60
CA ARG A 36 -6.11 -1.14 13.99
C ARG A 36 -5.92 -0.14 12.83
N LEU A 37 -5.28 -0.56 11.74
CA LEU A 37 -5.07 0.29 10.56
C LEU A 37 -6.33 0.38 9.67
N VAL A 38 -7.30 -0.51 9.87
CA VAL A 38 -8.56 -0.48 9.13
C VAL A 38 -9.42 0.66 9.68
N ARG A 39 -9.69 1.67 8.85
CA ARG A 39 -10.52 2.81 9.23
C ARG A 39 -11.92 2.35 9.67
N GLY A 40 -12.37 2.82 10.83
CA GLY A 40 -13.68 2.46 11.40
C GLY A 40 -13.72 1.14 12.17
N MET A 41 -12.62 0.38 12.19
CA MET A 41 -12.54 -0.87 12.94
C MET A 41 -12.59 -0.62 14.45
N ARG A 42 -13.52 -1.29 15.13
CA ARG A 42 -13.63 -1.23 16.60
C ARG A 42 -12.60 -2.14 17.25
N GLU A 43 -11.89 -1.63 18.25
CA GLU A 43 -10.87 -2.39 19.00
C GLU A 43 -11.43 -3.70 19.56
N GLY A 44 -12.60 -3.66 20.21
CA GLY A 44 -13.22 -4.86 20.78
C GLY A 44 -13.48 -5.96 19.75
N ALA A 45 -13.80 -5.62 18.49
CA ALA A 45 -13.96 -6.62 17.44
C ALA A 45 -12.61 -7.19 16.99
N ALA A 46 -11.57 -6.35 16.87
CA ALA A 46 -10.23 -6.79 16.51
C ALA A 46 -9.62 -7.73 17.57
N LEU A 47 -9.88 -7.46 18.85
CA LEU A 47 -9.47 -8.34 19.95
C LEU A 47 -10.19 -9.68 19.91
N ARG A 48 -11.51 -9.71 19.64
CA ARG A 48 -12.25 -10.98 19.48
C ARG A 48 -11.72 -11.83 18.32
N ILE A 49 -11.40 -11.20 17.18
CA ILE A 49 -10.78 -11.90 16.04
C ILE A 49 -9.42 -12.49 16.45
N SER A 50 -8.60 -11.72 17.14
CA SER A 50 -7.26 -12.16 17.58
C SER A 50 -7.35 -13.31 18.59
N ALA A 51 -8.25 -13.22 19.57
CA ALA A 51 -8.49 -14.25 20.56
C ALA A 51 -9.03 -15.55 19.94
N ALA A 52 -9.99 -15.45 19.01
CA ALA A 52 -10.50 -16.61 18.30
C ALA A 52 -9.40 -17.26 17.45
N ARG A 53 -8.62 -16.46 16.70
CA ARG A 53 -7.52 -16.96 15.86
C ARG A 53 -6.42 -17.67 16.66
N ALA A 54 -6.14 -17.22 17.88
CA ALA A 54 -5.13 -17.82 18.75
C ALA A 54 -5.46 -19.27 19.14
N GLN A 55 -6.75 -19.64 19.12
CA GLN A 55 -7.19 -21.01 19.40
C GLN A 55 -6.99 -21.95 18.20
N ALA A 56 -7.33 -21.46 17.00
CA ALA A 56 -7.15 -22.18 15.74
C ALA A 56 -7.34 -21.23 14.53
N PRO A 57 -6.71 -21.51 13.37
CA PRO A 57 -7.01 -20.79 12.12
C PRO A 57 -8.50 -20.81 11.77
N PHE A 58 -8.96 -19.78 11.06
CA PHE A 58 -10.33 -19.74 10.53
C PHE A 58 -10.43 -20.58 9.26
N ARG A 59 -11.52 -21.33 9.13
CA ARG A 59 -11.78 -22.17 7.94
C ARG A 59 -12.37 -21.38 6.79
N ASP A 60 -13.35 -20.53 7.10
CA ASP A 60 -14.11 -19.71 6.16
C ASP A 60 -14.66 -18.45 6.86
N LEU A 61 -15.47 -17.67 6.14
CA LEU A 61 -16.08 -16.44 6.66
C LEU A 61 -17.12 -16.73 7.76
N ASP A 62 -17.86 -17.82 7.67
CA ASP A 62 -18.89 -18.15 8.64
C ASP A 62 -18.25 -18.56 9.98
N ASP A 63 -17.19 -19.36 9.94
CA ASP A 63 -16.36 -19.72 11.10
C ASP A 63 -15.78 -18.46 11.79
N LEU A 64 -15.32 -17.50 11.00
CA LEU A 64 -14.83 -16.21 11.50
C LEU A 64 -15.97 -15.41 12.20
N VAL A 65 -17.12 -15.26 11.55
CA VAL A 65 -18.25 -14.49 12.08
C VAL A 65 -18.79 -15.11 13.38
N HIS A 66 -18.93 -16.44 13.40
CA HIS A 66 -19.39 -17.16 14.57
C HIS A 66 -18.41 -17.07 15.73
N ARG A 67 -17.13 -17.43 15.52
CA ARG A 67 -16.14 -17.49 16.61
C ARG A 67 -15.73 -16.13 17.14
N ALA A 68 -15.67 -15.10 16.28
CA ALA A 68 -15.34 -13.75 16.71
C ALA A 68 -16.58 -12.88 17.01
N ASN A 69 -17.79 -13.42 16.89
CA ASN A 69 -19.06 -12.72 17.09
C ASN A 69 -19.07 -11.35 16.38
N LEU A 70 -18.85 -11.39 15.05
CA LEU A 70 -18.79 -10.19 14.23
C LEU A 70 -20.19 -9.79 13.77
N ASP A 71 -20.42 -8.48 13.73
CA ASP A 71 -21.57 -7.91 13.05
C ASP A 71 -21.24 -7.68 11.58
N ARG A 72 -22.29 -7.52 10.77
CA ARG A 72 -22.15 -7.32 9.34
C ARG A 72 -21.31 -6.09 8.96
N PRO A 73 -21.48 -4.91 9.61
CA PRO A 73 -20.63 -3.75 9.32
C PRO A 73 -19.14 -4.02 9.55
N THR A 74 -18.77 -4.76 10.60
CA THR A 74 -17.36 -5.13 10.83
C THR A 74 -16.85 -6.04 9.73
N LEU A 75 -17.65 -7.02 9.29
CA LEU A 75 -17.27 -7.92 8.21
C LEU A 75 -17.07 -7.19 6.88
N ASP A 76 -17.94 -6.22 6.58
CA ASP A 76 -17.80 -5.38 5.39
C ASP A 76 -16.49 -4.58 5.45
N LEU A 77 -16.15 -3.94 6.58
CA LEU A 77 -14.86 -3.25 6.74
C LEU A 77 -13.65 -4.16 6.49
N LEU A 78 -13.69 -5.41 6.95
CA LEU A 78 -12.62 -6.38 6.70
C LEU A 78 -12.52 -6.79 5.23
N ALA A 79 -13.66 -6.95 4.55
CA ALA A 79 -13.71 -7.21 3.11
C ALA A 79 -13.14 -6.04 2.31
N GLU A 80 -13.50 -4.81 2.69
CA GLU A 80 -12.99 -3.58 2.09
C GLU A 80 -11.49 -3.42 2.30
N ALA A 81 -10.97 -3.68 3.49
CA ALA A 81 -9.54 -3.60 3.79
C ALA A 81 -8.70 -4.74 3.17
N GLY A 82 -9.31 -5.70 2.47
CA GLY A 82 -8.60 -6.86 1.90
C GLY A 82 -8.14 -7.89 2.93
N ALA A 83 -8.53 -7.74 4.20
CA ALA A 83 -8.11 -8.62 5.31
C ALA A 83 -8.63 -10.07 5.16
N LEU A 84 -9.66 -10.27 4.34
CA LEU A 84 -10.30 -11.57 4.09
C LEU A 84 -9.75 -12.32 2.87
N ARG A 85 -8.66 -11.84 2.24
CA ARG A 85 -8.09 -12.45 1.02
C ARG A 85 -7.79 -13.95 1.21
N GLY A 86 -7.27 -14.34 2.37
CA GLY A 86 -6.96 -15.75 2.67
C GLY A 86 -8.19 -16.67 2.84
N LEU A 87 -9.38 -16.10 3.08
CA LEU A 87 -10.62 -16.87 3.29
C LEU A 87 -11.55 -16.80 2.07
N ALA A 88 -11.60 -15.65 1.39
CA ALA A 88 -12.53 -15.37 0.28
C ALA A 88 -11.84 -15.24 -1.09
N GLY A 89 -10.51 -15.30 -1.16
CA GLY A 89 -9.71 -15.15 -2.38
C GLY A 89 -9.51 -13.71 -2.84
N HIS A 90 -10.58 -12.92 -2.99
CA HIS A 90 -10.51 -11.51 -3.36
C HIS A 90 -11.65 -10.67 -2.76
N ARG A 91 -11.48 -9.35 -2.70
CA ARG A 91 -12.42 -8.46 -2.00
C ARG A 91 -13.84 -8.43 -2.57
N HIS A 92 -14.03 -8.51 -3.89
CA HIS A 92 -15.38 -8.56 -4.45
C HIS A 92 -16.16 -9.79 -3.96
N ARG A 93 -15.48 -10.95 -3.88
CA ARG A 93 -16.07 -12.17 -3.34
C ARG A 93 -16.27 -12.08 -1.83
N ALA A 94 -15.33 -11.47 -1.10
CA ALA A 94 -15.49 -11.23 0.33
C ALA A 94 -16.72 -10.35 0.63
N ARG A 95 -16.93 -9.26 -0.13
CA ARG A 95 -18.12 -8.39 -0.02
C ARG A 95 -19.42 -9.11 -0.39
N TRP A 96 -19.37 -10.00 -1.38
CA TRP A 96 -20.54 -10.81 -1.74
C TRP A 96 -20.87 -11.84 -0.67
N GLN A 97 -19.86 -12.52 -0.13
CA GLN A 97 -20.05 -13.49 0.93
C GLN A 97 -20.51 -12.81 2.22
N SER A 98 -19.95 -11.64 2.56
CA SER A 98 -20.47 -10.86 3.68
C SER A 98 -21.96 -10.57 3.47
N ALA A 99 -22.40 -10.23 2.24
CA ALA A 99 -23.79 -10.07 1.81
C ALA A 99 -24.73 -11.18 2.28
N GLY A 100 -24.31 -12.43 2.09
CA GLY A 100 -25.09 -13.61 2.45
C GLY A 100 -24.87 -14.11 3.89
N THR A 101 -23.84 -13.65 4.60
CA THR A 101 -23.60 -14.09 5.97
C THR A 101 -24.58 -13.42 6.94
N GLU A 102 -25.60 -14.16 7.34
CA GLU A 102 -26.52 -13.79 8.41
C GLU A 102 -26.14 -14.47 9.73
N LYS A 103 -26.39 -13.79 10.85
CA LYS A 103 -26.26 -14.42 12.17
C LYS A 103 -27.33 -15.51 12.28
N GLN A 104 -26.92 -16.78 12.38
CA GLN A 104 -27.88 -17.86 12.57
C GLN A 104 -28.73 -17.60 13.83
N LEU A 105 -30.04 -17.54 13.64
CA LEU A 105 -31.01 -17.43 14.73
C LEU A 105 -31.03 -18.72 15.55
N PRO A 106 -31.41 -18.67 16.85
CA PRO A 106 -31.40 -19.83 17.74
C PRO A 106 -32.18 -21.05 17.21
N LEU A 107 -33.23 -20.81 16.43
CA LEU A 107 -34.04 -21.85 15.80
C LEU A 107 -33.27 -22.68 14.74
N PHE A 108 -32.22 -22.10 14.15
CA PHE A 108 -31.37 -22.70 13.13
C PHE A 108 -29.96 -23.04 13.67
N ALA A 109 -29.79 -23.05 14.99
CA ALA A 109 -28.52 -23.42 15.61
C ALA A 109 -28.16 -24.87 15.27
N GLY A 110 -27.11 -25.08 14.49
CA GLY A 110 -26.63 -26.41 14.08
C GLY A 110 -27.13 -26.89 12.71
N THR A 111 -28.00 -26.15 12.03
CA THR A 111 -28.29 -26.40 10.60
C THR A 111 -27.16 -25.85 9.74
N GLN A 112 -26.57 -26.70 8.89
CA GLN A 112 -25.63 -26.24 7.87
C GLN A 112 -26.38 -25.43 6.83
N ALA A 113 -25.88 -24.22 6.51
CA ALA A 113 -26.39 -23.46 5.37
C ALA A 113 -26.23 -24.31 4.10
N ARG A 114 -27.26 -24.31 3.25
CA ARG A 114 -27.23 -25.02 1.98
C ARG A 114 -26.07 -24.48 1.14
N GLU A 115 -25.26 -25.35 0.55
CA GLU A 115 -24.19 -24.91 -0.35
C GLU A 115 -24.79 -24.12 -1.52
N GLU A 116 -24.65 -22.80 -1.47
CA GLU A 116 -25.07 -21.93 -2.55
C GLU A 116 -24.14 -22.12 -3.75
N ARG A 117 -24.73 -22.09 -4.95
CA ARG A 117 -23.99 -22.23 -6.19
C ARG A 117 -22.94 -21.12 -6.26
N ARG A 118 -21.67 -21.49 -6.39
CA ARG A 118 -20.57 -20.51 -6.49
C ARG A 118 -20.78 -19.64 -7.73
N ILE A 119 -21.18 -18.39 -7.52
CA ILE A 119 -21.28 -17.39 -8.58
C ILE A 119 -19.87 -16.92 -8.92
N ALA A 120 -19.54 -16.88 -10.21
CA ALA A 120 -18.27 -16.34 -10.69
C ALA A 120 -18.33 -14.80 -10.59
N ILE A 121 -17.65 -14.24 -9.59
CA ILE A 121 -17.54 -12.79 -9.40
C ILE A 121 -16.16 -12.37 -9.92
N PRO A 122 -16.09 -11.42 -10.87
CA PRO A 122 -14.79 -10.99 -11.39
C PRO A 122 -13.96 -10.36 -10.27
N PRO A 123 -12.66 -10.70 -10.17
CA PRO A 123 -11.78 -10.05 -9.22
C PRO A 123 -11.62 -8.56 -9.58
N PRO A 124 -11.35 -7.69 -8.59
CA PRO A 124 -10.97 -6.31 -8.86
C PRO A 124 -9.67 -6.26 -9.68
N SER A 125 -9.59 -5.26 -10.55
CA SER A 125 -8.35 -4.86 -11.21
C SER A 125 -7.32 -4.37 -10.18
N ALA A 126 -6.05 -4.33 -10.57
CA ALA A 126 -4.99 -3.77 -9.71
C ALA A 126 -5.28 -2.32 -9.29
N PHE A 127 -5.85 -1.52 -10.20
CA PHE A 127 -6.23 -0.14 -9.90
C PHE A 127 -7.34 -0.07 -8.84
N GLU A 128 -8.43 -0.83 -9.01
CA GLU A 128 -9.52 -0.88 -8.03
C GLU A 128 -9.02 -1.36 -6.66
N ASN A 129 -8.03 -2.28 -6.66
CA ASN A 129 -7.43 -2.75 -5.43
C ASN A 129 -6.64 -1.68 -4.71
N THR A 130 -5.65 -1.10 -5.38
CA THR A 130 -4.80 -0.04 -4.83
C THR A 130 -5.64 1.16 -4.38
N HIS A 131 -6.68 1.52 -5.14
CA HIS A 131 -7.58 2.62 -4.78
C HIS A 131 -8.33 2.33 -3.47
N THR A 132 -8.91 1.12 -3.36
CA THR A 132 -9.70 0.73 -2.19
C THR A 132 -8.80 0.58 -0.95
N ASP A 133 -7.59 0.01 -1.10
CA ASP A 133 -6.57 -0.07 -0.05
C ASP A 133 -6.23 1.31 0.51
N TYR A 134 -5.97 2.28 -0.37
CA TYR A 134 -5.65 3.64 0.05
C TYR A 134 -6.84 4.35 0.71
N ALA A 135 -8.07 4.10 0.24
CA ALA A 135 -9.27 4.66 0.85
C ALA A 135 -9.56 4.08 2.25
N THR A 136 -9.22 2.82 2.50
CA THR A 136 -9.62 2.07 3.70
C THR A 136 -8.52 1.98 4.76
N VAL A 137 -7.29 1.70 4.34
CA VAL A 137 -6.10 1.50 5.19
C VAL A 137 -5.12 2.66 5.08
N GLY A 138 -5.10 3.37 3.95
CA GLY A 138 -4.17 4.48 3.70
C GLY A 138 -2.81 4.06 3.12
N LEU A 139 -2.65 2.78 2.80
CA LEU A 139 -1.48 2.19 2.12
C LEU A 139 -1.96 1.00 1.30
N THR A 140 -1.12 0.51 0.38
CA THR A 140 -1.37 -0.74 -0.36
C THR A 140 -0.18 -1.67 -0.22
N LEU A 141 -0.43 -2.98 -0.25
CA LEU A 141 0.61 -4.02 -0.33
C LEU A 141 0.87 -4.47 -1.78
N ASP A 142 0.04 -4.00 -2.72
CA ASP A 142 0.20 -4.27 -4.15
C ASP A 142 1.02 -3.14 -4.80
N ALA A 143 0.77 -2.85 -6.08
CA ALA A 143 1.52 -1.83 -6.82
C ALA A 143 1.33 -0.43 -6.21
N HIS A 144 2.43 0.34 -6.15
CA HIS A 144 2.42 1.72 -5.69
C HIS A 144 1.45 2.59 -6.53
N PRO A 145 0.60 3.47 -5.95
CA PRO A 145 -0.43 4.18 -6.70
C PRO A 145 0.09 5.01 -7.89
N VAL A 146 1.29 5.60 -7.75
CA VAL A 146 1.93 6.39 -8.83
C VAL A 146 2.26 5.53 -10.06
N SER A 147 2.52 4.22 -9.88
CA SER A 147 2.81 3.32 -10.99
C SER A 147 1.63 3.21 -11.96
N LEU A 148 0.39 3.33 -11.46
CA LEU A 148 -0.84 3.23 -12.25
C LEU A 148 -1.01 4.42 -13.20
N VAL A 149 -0.49 5.59 -12.82
CA VAL A 149 -0.53 6.83 -13.60
C VAL A 149 0.81 7.13 -14.29
N ARG A 150 1.79 6.23 -14.21
CA ARG A 150 3.17 6.47 -14.68
C ARG A 150 3.24 6.83 -16.15
N ARG A 151 2.40 6.22 -17.00
CA ARG A 151 2.36 6.56 -18.44
C ARG A 151 2.04 8.04 -18.65
N GLN A 152 0.98 8.53 -18.00
CA GLN A 152 0.54 9.94 -18.09
C GLN A 152 1.59 10.89 -17.52
N LEU A 153 2.26 10.49 -16.42
CA LEU A 153 3.36 11.27 -15.83
C LEU A 153 4.56 11.37 -16.78
N ARG A 154 4.95 10.28 -17.46
CA ARG A 154 6.03 10.28 -18.45
C ARG A 154 5.73 11.17 -19.66
N GLU A 155 4.49 11.14 -20.16
CA GLU A 155 4.03 12.03 -21.24
C GLU A 155 4.16 13.51 -20.85
N ARG A 156 3.93 13.82 -19.57
CA ARG A 156 4.16 15.16 -18.99
C ARG A 156 5.61 15.43 -18.57
N ARG A 157 6.55 14.53 -18.90
CA ARG A 157 7.99 14.60 -18.58
C ARG A 157 8.33 14.56 -17.09
N TYR A 158 7.47 13.97 -16.25
CA TYR A 158 7.80 13.68 -14.86
C TYR A 158 8.67 12.41 -14.77
N ARG A 159 9.83 12.56 -14.14
CA ARG A 159 10.81 11.49 -13.92
C ARG A 159 10.44 10.62 -12.71
N ARG A 160 11.04 9.44 -12.64
CA ARG A 160 11.04 8.57 -11.44
C ARG A 160 12.06 9.04 -10.41
N SER A 161 11.88 8.64 -9.16
CA SER A 161 12.81 8.98 -8.08
C SER A 161 14.24 8.49 -8.36
N ASN A 162 14.40 7.28 -8.89
CA ASN A 162 15.71 6.75 -9.30
C ASN A 162 16.36 7.54 -10.45
N GLU A 163 15.56 8.05 -11.38
CA GLU A 163 16.03 8.93 -12.46
C GLU A 163 16.44 10.31 -11.91
N ILE A 164 15.74 10.83 -10.90
CA ILE A 164 16.13 12.06 -10.19
C ILE A 164 17.46 11.85 -9.46
N ALA A 165 17.63 10.70 -8.80
CA ALA A 165 18.85 10.36 -8.09
C ALA A 165 20.08 10.24 -9.01
N ALA A 166 19.87 9.88 -10.27
CA ALA A 166 20.92 9.76 -11.28
C ALA A 166 21.32 11.09 -11.96
N LEU A 167 20.61 12.20 -11.71
CA LEU A 167 20.93 13.50 -12.33
C LEU A 167 22.14 14.18 -11.65
N ASP A 168 22.85 15.00 -12.42
CA ASP A 168 23.90 15.87 -11.89
C ASP A 168 23.33 17.01 -11.03
N ASN A 169 24.16 17.52 -10.12
CA ASN A 169 23.83 18.68 -9.31
C ASN A 169 23.50 19.90 -10.18
N GLY A 170 22.51 20.68 -9.78
CA GLY A 170 22.09 21.91 -10.45
C GLY A 170 21.19 21.71 -11.67
N ARG A 171 20.85 20.47 -12.05
CA ARG A 171 19.96 20.22 -13.20
C ARG A 171 18.51 20.54 -12.89
N HIS A 172 17.80 21.03 -13.91
CA HIS A 172 16.34 21.14 -13.86
C HIS A 172 15.70 19.77 -13.96
N ALA A 173 14.68 19.53 -13.14
CA ALA A 173 13.96 18.27 -13.13
C ALA A 173 12.47 18.47 -12.81
N ARG A 174 11.65 17.56 -13.34
CA ARG A 174 10.25 17.39 -12.97
C ARG A 174 10.08 16.05 -12.29
N PHE A 175 9.54 16.04 -11.08
CA PHE A 175 9.23 14.83 -10.32
C PHE A 175 7.77 14.87 -9.86
N ALA A 176 7.09 13.72 -9.86
CA ALA A 176 5.74 13.62 -9.33
C ALA A 176 5.67 12.41 -8.40
N GLY A 177 5.12 12.63 -7.21
CA GLY A 177 5.04 11.60 -6.18
C GLY A 177 3.91 11.86 -5.20
N LEU A 178 3.51 10.81 -4.50
CA LEU A 178 2.61 10.93 -3.36
C LEU A 178 3.32 11.66 -2.25
N VAL A 179 2.59 12.56 -1.63
CA VAL A 179 3.09 13.38 -0.55
C VAL A 179 3.02 12.57 0.75
N LEU A 180 4.17 12.27 1.35
CA LEU A 180 4.25 11.57 2.63
C LEU A 180 4.20 12.52 3.82
N LEU A 181 5.00 13.59 3.76
CA LEU A 181 5.24 14.47 4.91
C LEU A 181 5.53 15.91 4.49
N ARG A 182 5.12 16.86 5.34
CA ARG A 182 5.57 18.26 5.34
C ARG A 182 6.15 18.58 6.71
N GLN A 183 7.36 19.11 6.76
CA GLN A 183 8.01 19.59 7.98
C GLN A 183 8.48 21.02 7.79
N ARG A 184 8.05 21.89 8.70
CA ARG A 184 8.52 23.28 8.80
C ARG A 184 9.31 23.43 10.10
N PRO A 185 10.66 23.49 10.04
CA PRO A 185 11.46 23.69 11.23
C PRO A 185 11.12 25.03 11.87
N GLN A 186 11.10 25.08 13.21
CA GLN A 186 10.84 26.32 13.96
C GLN A 186 11.93 27.38 13.73
N THR A 187 13.15 26.94 13.42
CA THR A 187 14.35 27.77 13.26
C THR A 187 14.59 28.27 11.83
N ALA A 188 13.94 27.68 10.82
CA ALA A 188 14.17 28.03 9.42
C ALA A 188 13.03 28.93 8.92
N SER A 189 13.23 30.25 9.04
CA SER A 189 12.27 31.26 8.60
C SER A 189 11.98 31.11 7.10
N GLY A 190 10.85 30.48 6.79
CA GLY A 190 10.28 30.51 5.45
C GLY A 190 10.62 29.33 4.53
N VAL A 191 11.00 28.15 5.06
CA VAL A 191 11.17 26.92 4.25
C VAL A 191 10.33 25.77 4.79
N THR A 192 9.78 24.95 3.90
CA THR A 192 9.16 23.67 4.23
C THR A 192 9.86 22.54 3.50
N PHE A 193 10.24 21.50 4.23
CA PHE A 193 10.74 20.25 3.69
C PHE A 193 9.57 19.31 3.44
N MET A 194 9.58 18.65 2.29
CA MET A 194 8.59 17.65 1.92
C MET A 194 9.28 16.38 1.48
N THR A 195 8.70 15.23 1.82
CA THR A 195 9.10 13.95 1.25
C THR A 195 7.97 13.45 0.38
N LEU A 196 8.29 13.19 -0.88
CA LEU A 196 7.38 12.60 -1.85
C LEU A 196 7.89 11.22 -2.23
N GLU A 197 6.98 10.29 -2.51
CA GLU A 197 7.29 8.92 -2.92
C GLU A 197 6.70 8.56 -4.28
N ASP A 198 7.42 7.70 -5.00
CA ASP A 198 6.91 6.99 -6.15
C ASP A 198 7.27 5.49 -6.07
N GLU A 199 6.95 4.73 -7.12
CA GLU A 199 7.21 3.28 -7.13
C GLU A 199 8.69 2.88 -7.06
N ALA A 200 9.62 3.83 -7.22
CA ALA A 200 11.06 3.57 -7.21
C ALA A 200 11.76 4.10 -5.94
N GLY A 201 11.05 4.83 -5.07
CA GLY A 201 11.62 5.40 -3.84
C GLY A 201 11.13 6.81 -3.54
N MET A 202 11.91 7.53 -2.73
CA MET A 202 11.56 8.85 -2.20
C MET A 202 12.42 9.97 -2.79
N VAL A 203 11.85 11.17 -2.87
CA VAL A 203 12.55 12.41 -3.21
C VAL A 203 12.24 13.46 -2.15
N ASN A 204 13.30 14.05 -1.60
CA ASN A 204 13.19 15.19 -0.70
C ASN A 204 13.05 16.48 -1.51
N VAL A 205 12.08 17.30 -1.16
CA VAL A 205 11.71 18.53 -1.85
C VAL A 205 11.77 19.69 -0.86
N VAL A 206 12.31 20.81 -1.30
CA VAL A 206 12.37 22.05 -0.52
C VAL A 206 11.43 23.06 -1.16
N VAL A 207 10.49 23.58 -0.37
CA VAL A 207 9.51 24.58 -0.80
C VAL A 207 9.66 25.85 0.03
N TRP A 208 10.02 26.94 -0.63
CA TRP A 208 10.10 28.26 -0.02
C TRP A 208 8.71 28.82 0.28
N ALA A 209 8.56 29.56 1.38
CA ALA A 209 7.30 30.12 1.85
C ALA A 209 6.61 30.99 0.79
N GLN A 210 7.38 31.74 0.01
CA GLN A 210 6.82 32.55 -1.07
C GLN A 210 6.15 31.68 -2.15
N LEU A 211 6.72 30.51 -2.49
CA LEU A 211 6.10 29.58 -3.43
C LEU A 211 4.90 28.89 -2.81
N ALA A 212 5.04 28.44 -1.55
CA ALA A 212 3.95 27.82 -0.81
C ALA A 212 2.74 28.76 -0.70
N GLU A 213 2.93 30.05 -0.41
CA GLU A 213 1.83 31.01 -0.31
C GLU A 213 1.22 31.33 -1.67
N ARG A 214 2.03 31.52 -2.72
CA ARG A 214 1.53 31.74 -4.09
C ARG A 214 0.72 30.57 -4.62
N GLN A 215 1.07 29.34 -4.24
CA GLN A 215 0.41 28.11 -4.68
C GLN A 215 -0.22 27.36 -3.49
N ARG A 216 -0.80 28.11 -2.54
CA ARG A 216 -1.27 27.61 -1.25
C ARG A 216 -2.19 26.41 -1.33
N ARG A 217 -3.18 26.48 -2.21
CA ARG A 217 -4.14 25.38 -2.43
C ARG A 217 -3.43 24.10 -2.89
N VAL A 218 -2.60 24.20 -3.92
CA VAL A 218 -1.83 23.06 -4.45
C VAL A 218 -0.89 22.51 -3.37
N PHE A 219 -0.21 23.37 -2.63
CA PHE A 219 0.73 22.97 -1.59
C PHE A 219 0.07 22.20 -0.43
N LEU A 220 -1.12 22.63 0.02
CA LEU A 220 -1.82 22.05 1.17
C LEU A 220 -2.68 20.84 0.82
N GLU A 221 -3.41 20.89 -0.31
CA GLU A 221 -4.48 19.92 -0.60
C GLU A 221 -4.02 18.75 -1.49
N SER A 222 -2.92 18.90 -2.23
CA SER A 222 -2.48 17.86 -3.17
C SER A 222 -1.98 16.62 -2.45
N ARG A 223 -2.54 15.46 -2.83
CA ARG A 223 -2.04 14.14 -2.43
C ARG A 223 -0.98 13.62 -3.39
N LEU A 224 -1.21 13.80 -4.69
CA LEU A 224 -0.21 13.58 -5.74
C LEU A 224 0.27 14.93 -6.22
N LEU A 225 1.55 15.23 -5.97
CA LEU A 225 2.12 16.55 -6.21
C LEU A 225 3.18 16.46 -7.31
N GLY A 226 2.99 17.25 -8.36
CA GLY A 226 4.00 17.49 -9.39
C GLY A 226 4.91 18.65 -8.98
N ILE A 227 6.22 18.40 -8.97
CA ILE A 227 7.26 19.38 -8.68
C ILE A 227 8.06 19.65 -9.95
N GLU A 228 8.21 20.91 -10.30
CA GLU A 228 9.24 21.38 -11.22
C GLU A 228 10.24 22.21 -10.43
N GLY A 229 11.52 21.89 -10.56
CA GLY A 229 12.54 22.45 -9.71
C GLY A 229 13.96 22.24 -10.22
N ARG A 230 14.90 22.59 -9.36
CA ARG A 230 16.33 22.38 -9.57
C ARG A 230 16.85 21.40 -8.53
N LEU A 231 17.58 20.38 -8.98
CA LEU A 231 18.21 19.44 -8.07
C LEU A 231 19.43 20.13 -7.43
N GLU A 232 19.51 20.08 -6.10
CA GLU A 232 20.65 20.54 -5.32
C GLU A 232 21.15 19.38 -4.47
N CYS A 233 22.48 19.23 -4.40
CA CYS A 233 23.13 18.22 -3.58
C CYS A 233 24.04 18.94 -2.57
N GLU A 234 23.71 18.81 -1.29
CA GLU A 234 24.46 19.41 -0.20
C GLU A 234 24.84 18.32 0.81
N GLN A 235 26.13 18.19 1.12
CA GLN A 235 26.66 17.21 2.08
C GLN A 235 26.19 15.76 1.82
N GLY A 236 25.98 15.39 0.55
CA GLY A 236 25.52 14.06 0.15
C GLY A 236 24.00 13.86 0.17
N VAL A 237 23.23 14.83 0.69
CA VAL A 237 21.76 14.80 0.65
C VAL A 237 21.28 15.56 -0.57
N ARG A 238 20.38 14.93 -1.34
CA ARG A 238 19.80 15.49 -2.56
C ARG A 238 18.42 16.08 -2.26
N HIS A 239 18.22 17.33 -2.63
CA HIS A 239 16.97 18.07 -2.51
C HIS A 239 16.53 18.60 -3.87
N LEU A 240 15.27 18.41 -4.23
CA LEU A 240 14.65 19.10 -5.35
C LEU A 240 14.08 20.44 -4.85
N ILE A 241 14.74 21.54 -5.20
CA ILE A 241 14.27 22.88 -4.83
C ILE A 241 13.11 23.26 -5.75
N ALA A 242 11.90 23.32 -5.18
CA ALA A 242 10.69 23.57 -5.93
C ALA A 242 10.65 25.00 -6.48
N ARG A 243 10.29 25.11 -7.75
CA ARG A 243 10.01 26.39 -8.45
C ARG A 243 8.55 26.50 -8.85
N ARG A 244 7.90 25.38 -9.14
CA ARG A 244 6.48 25.29 -9.45
C ARG A 244 5.90 23.97 -8.93
N LEU A 245 4.70 24.08 -8.38
CA LEU A 245 3.85 22.98 -7.92
C LEU A 245 2.67 22.81 -8.89
N GLU A 246 2.28 21.56 -9.13
CA GLU A 246 1.12 21.17 -9.92
C GLU A 246 0.30 20.13 -9.14
N ASP A 247 -1.00 20.36 -8.97
CA ASP A 247 -1.88 19.35 -8.38
C ASP A 247 -2.19 18.27 -9.42
N LEU A 248 -1.67 17.08 -9.15
CA LEU A 248 -1.86 15.90 -10.00
C LEU A 248 -2.84 14.90 -9.37
N THR A 249 -3.42 15.23 -8.20
CA THR A 249 -4.40 14.39 -7.50
C THR A 249 -5.55 13.92 -8.41
N PRO A 250 -6.07 14.72 -9.36
CA PRO A 250 -7.11 14.25 -10.28
C PRO A 250 -6.72 13.01 -11.11
N LEU A 251 -5.43 12.78 -11.36
CA LEU A 251 -4.97 11.57 -12.08
C LEU A 251 -5.25 10.28 -11.28
N LEU A 252 -5.33 10.36 -9.95
CA LEU A 252 -5.65 9.22 -9.09
C LEU A 252 -7.14 8.87 -9.10
N SER A 253 -8.00 9.80 -9.52
CA SER A 253 -9.46 9.60 -9.59
C SER A 253 -9.94 9.20 -11.00
N GLY A 254 -9.16 9.49 -12.04
CA GLY A 254 -9.61 9.47 -13.44
C GLY A 254 -9.58 8.12 -14.17
N LEU A 255 -9.52 6.97 -13.49
CA LEU A 255 -9.46 5.66 -14.14
C LEU A 255 -10.61 4.71 -13.76
N SER A 256 -11.65 5.20 -13.06
CA SER A 256 -12.74 4.38 -12.50
C SER A 256 -14.09 4.50 -13.22
N THR A 257 -14.13 4.65 -14.55
CA THR A 257 -15.39 4.53 -15.29
C THR A 257 -15.23 3.70 -16.54
N VAL A 258 -15.09 2.38 -16.35
CA VAL A 258 -15.61 1.45 -17.35
C VAL A 258 -17.10 1.31 -17.06
N SER A 259 -17.94 1.89 -17.93
CA SER A 259 -19.38 1.63 -17.95
C SER A 259 -19.57 0.11 -17.89
N ARG A 260 -20.25 -0.39 -16.86
CA ARG A 260 -20.70 -1.78 -16.86
C ARG A 260 -21.99 -1.77 -17.64
N ASP A 261 -21.90 -2.09 -18.92
CA ASP A 261 -23.08 -2.28 -19.76
C ASP A 261 -23.81 -3.52 -19.23
N PHE A 262 -25.04 -3.31 -18.75
CA PHE A 262 -25.96 -4.38 -18.40
C PHE A 262 -26.82 -4.63 -19.65
N HIS A 263 -26.70 -5.83 -20.23
CA HIS A 263 -27.58 -6.32 -21.30
C HIS A 263 -28.76 -7.09 -20.74
#